data_AF-A0A972U5Z4-F1
#
_entry.id   AF-A0A972U5Z4-F1
#
_cell.length_a   1.000
_cell.length_b   1.000
_cell.length_c   1.000
_cell.angle_alpha   90.00
_cell.angle_beta   90.00
_cell.angle_gamma   90.00
#
_symmetry.space_group_name_H-M   'P 1'
#
loop_
_entity.id
_entity.type
_entity.pdbx_description
1 polymer ?
#
loop_
_entity_poly.entity_id
_entity_poly.type
_entity_poly.pdbx_seq_one_letter_code
_entity_poly.pdbx_strand_id
1 'polypeptide(L)'
;MRPLDRRFTPPVAGIDLEQAMNYLELGPVPRDVIYGHYTSGRLFYEAGSRPCLEAVARAVVGQETRPLEQVRMLAEFIARDIPWAGYHEQRLGFKLPADRDLTEEAIIESGFAWCNEQARVFCCLTQVVGIVSRLVFASNIAKRYGHVISEVLLPDGWLAVDQSFGFCFVASERVICAADIYHDVEARRLLAPAYGRICVDLIGELGRAITSTSFTMATSDTPLDGFTNLGFCNYFVR
;
A
#
# COMPACT_ATOMS: atom_id res chain seq x y z
N MET A 1 -10.67 30.34 1.42
CA MET A 1 -9.65 29.27 1.40
C MET A 1 -9.97 28.38 0.20
N ARG A 2 -9.01 28.10 -0.72
CA ARG A 2 -9.30 27.21 -1.87
C ARG A 2 -9.59 25.79 -1.35
N PRO A 3 -10.60 25.09 -1.89
CA PRO A 3 -10.84 23.70 -1.55
C PRO A 3 -9.61 22.85 -1.94
N LEU A 4 -9.39 21.75 -1.21
CA LEU A 4 -8.14 20.95 -1.29
C LEU A 4 -7.85 20.48 -2.73
N ASP A 5 -8.90 20.22 -3.50
CA ASP A 5 -8.91 19.83 -4.92
C ASP A 5 -8.45 20.93 -5.91
N ARG A 6 -8.24 22.17 -5.43
CA ARG A 6 -7.74 23.29 -6.23
C ARG A 6 -6.37 23.78 -5.75
N ARG A 7 -5.70 23.01 -4.91
CA ARG A 7 -4.32 23.28 -4.50
C ARG A 7 -3.40 22.64 -5.54
N PHE A 8 -2.53 23.45 -6.12
CA PHE A 8 -1.42 22.95 -6.91
C PHE A 8 -0.53 22.08 -6.01
N THR A 9 -0.43 20.80 -6.32
CA THR A 9 0.51 19.85 -5.71
C THR A 9 1.67 19.69 -6.67
N PRO A 10 2.86 20.25 -6.39
CA PRO A 10 4.01 20.02 -7.25
C PRO A 10 4.36 18.52 -7.22
N PRO A 11 4.81 17.95 -8.36
CA PRO A 11 5.37 16.61 -8.36
C PRO A 11 6.54 16.54 -7.38
N VAL A 12 6.51 15.56 -6.48
CA VAL A 12 7.54 15.33 -5.47
C VAL A 12 7.81 13.84 -5.40
N ALA A 13 9.08 13.49 -5.21
CA ALA A 13 9.49 12.09 -5.21
C ALA A 13 8.89 11.33 -4.02
N GLY A 14 8.26 10.19 -4.28
CA GLY A 14 7.88 9.18 -3.29
C GLY A 14 6.60 9.44 -2.48
N ILE A 15 6.34 10.68 -2.05
CA ILE A 15 5.10 11.05 -1.32
C ILE A 15 4.61 12.37 -1.89
N ASP A 16 3.40 12.42 -2.46
CA ASP A 16 2.86 13.67 -2.97
C ASP A 16 2.59 14.68 -1.83
N LEU A 17 2.51 15.98 -2.15
CA LEU A 17 2.33 17.01 -1.15
C LEU A 17 1.03 16.84 -0.35
N GLU A 18 -0.03 16.29 -0.95
CA GLU A 18 -1.29 16.04 -0.25
C GLU A 18 -1.11 14.94 0.80
N GLN A 19 -0.45 13.84 0.44
CA GLN A 19 -0.11 12.76 1.36
C GLN A 19 0.77 13.25 2.51
N ALA A 20 1.81 14.03 2.21
CA ALA A 20 2.73 14.56 3.21
C ALA A 20 2.06 15.53 4.20
N MET A 21 1.02 16.24 3.77
CA MET A 21 0.32 17.24 4.58
C MET A 21 -0.86 16.68 5.37
N ASN A 22 -1.37 15.49 5.04
CA ASN A 22 -2.61 14.95 5.61
C ASN A 22 -2.44 13.63 6.37
N TYR A 23 -1.22 13.12 6.53
CA TYR A 23 -1.01 11.89 7.29
C TYR A 23 -0.87 12.14 8.80
N LEU A 24 -1.31 11.17 9.60
CA LEU A 24 -1.13 11.14 11.06
C LEU A 24 -0.08 10.09 11.44
N GLU A 25 0.98 10.52 12.12
CA GLU A 25 1.94 9.60 12.75
C GLU A 25 1.28 8.85 13.93
N LEU A 26 1.58 7.55 14.07
CA LEU A 26 1.12 6.71 15.17
C LEU A 26 1.70 7.13 16.52
N GLY A 27 2.99 7.49 16.57
CA GLY A 27 3.68 7.84 17.81
C GLY A 27 2.97 8.90 18.67
N PRO A 28 2.54 10.05 18.10
CA PRO A 28 1.88 11.12 18.85
C PRO A 28 0.37 10.92 19.05
N VAL A 29 -0.27 9.92 18.42
CA VAL A 29 -1.73 9.78 18.42
C VAL A 29 -2.14 8.45 19.07
N PRO A 30 -3.08 8.45 20.04
CA PRO A 30 -3.60 7.22 20.61
C PRO A 30 -4.14 6.25 19.54
N ARG A 31 -3.85 4.95 19.71
CA ARG A 31 -4.21 3.92 18.73
C ARG A 31 -5.72 3.83 18.49
N ASP A 32 -6.52 3.98 19.54
CA ASP A 32 -7.98 4.03 19.48
C ASP A 32 -8.49 5.20 18.64
N VAL A 33 -7.81 6.35 18.66
CA VAL A 33 -8.11 7.47 17.76
C VAL A 33 -7.86 7.08 16.31
N ILE A 34 -6.73 6.45 16.00
CA ILE A 34 -6.39 6.07 14.62
C ILE A 34 -7.35 5.01 14.06
N TYR A 35 -7.67 3.99 14.85
CA TYR A 35 -8.45 2.85 14.38
C TYR A 35 -9.96 2.98 14.63
N GLY A 36 -10.38 3.88 15.53
CA GLY A 36 -11.78 4.12 15.87
C GLY A 36 -12.36 5.43 15.31
N HIS A 37 -11.54 6.44 15.01
CA HIS A 37 -12.03 7.79 14.68
C HIS A 37 -11.40 8.45 13.46
N TYR A 38 -10.13 8.19 13.15
CA TYR A 38 -9.42 8.91 12.08
C TYR A 38 -9.94 8.56 10.68
N THR A 39 -10.10 7.27 10.39
CA THR A 39 -10.72 6.81 9.14
C THR A 39 -12.15 6.42 9.43
N SER A 40 -13.10 7.12 8.81
CA SER A 40 -14.49 6.72 8.88
C SER A 40 -14.67 5.36 8.22
N GLY A 41 -15.47 4.47 8.83
CA GLY A 41 -15.95 3.26 8.16
C GLY A 41 -16.91 3.52 6.99
N ARG A 42 -17.11 4.79 6.62
CA ARG A 42 -17.93 5.22 5.49
C ARG A 42 -17.09 5.30 4.21
N LEU A 43 -17.63 4.74 3.14
CA LEU A 43 -17.16 4.95 1.78
C LEU A 43 -17.71 6.25 1.20
N PHE A 44 -16.86 6.94 0.46
CA PHE A 44 -17.20 8.16 -0.27
C PHE A 44 -17.22 7.98 -1.79
N TYR A 45 -16.85 6.79 -2.26
CA TYR A 45 -16.89 6.43 -3.67
C TYR A 45 -18.33 6.46 -4.23
N GLU A 46 -18.49 7.02 -5.42
CA GLU A 46 -19.75 7.10 -6.15
C GLU A 46 -19.71 6.20 -7.39
N ALA A 47 -20.66 5.27 -7.51
CA ALA A 47 -20.72 4.36 -8.64
C ALA A 47 -20.84 5.13 -9.97
N GLY A 48 -20.00 4.77 -10.95
CA GLY A 48 -19.90 5.44 -12.24
C GLY A 48 -18.90 6.60 -12.28
N SER A 49 -18.32 7.02 -11.14
CA SER A 49 -17.37 8.14 -11.12
C SER A 49 -15.99 7.75 -11.68
N ARG A 50 -15.64 6.45 -11.68
CA ARG A 50 -14.36 5.94 -12.18
C ARG A 50 -14.52 4.69 -13.07
N PRO A 51 -15.08 4.82 -14.29
CA PRO A 51 -15.44 3.68 -15.14
C PRO A 51 -14.27 2.74 -15.49
N CYS A 52 -13.05 3.28 -15.63
CA CYS A 52 -11.87 2.47 -15.92
C CYS A 52 -11.51 1.58 -14.72
N LEU A 53 -11.46 2.15 -13.51
CA LEU A 53 -11.19 1.40 -12.28
C LEU A 53 -12.30 0.38 -11.98
N GLU A 54 -13.56 0.72 -12.25
CA GLU A 54 -14.69 -0.20 -12.16
C GLU A 54 -14.57 -1.41 -13.08
N ALA A 55 -14.12 -1.18 -14.32
CA ALA A 55 -13.89 -2.26 -15.27
C ALA A 55 -12.75 -3.19 -14.80
N VAL A 56 -11.64 -2.61 -14.32
CA VAL A 56 -10.51 -3.36 -13.77
C VAL A 56 -10.94 -4.16 -12.54
N ALA A 57 -11.57 -3.51 -11.56
CA ALA A 57 -12.03 -4.17 -10.34
C ALA A 57 -12.96 -5.34 -10.66
N ARG A 58 -13.95 -5.14 -11.55
CA ARG A 58 -14.87 -6.20 -11.99
C ARG A 58 -14.16 -7.35 -12.70
N ALA A 59 -13.18 -7.06 -13.55
CA ALA A 59 -12.39 -8.07 -14.24
C ALA A 59 -11.55 -8.90 -13.26
N VAL A 60 -11.02 -8.28 -12.21
CA VAL A 60 -10.21 -8.95 -11.19
C VAL A 60 -11.09 -9.76 -10.24
N VAL A 61 -12.10 -9.17 -9.60
CA VAL A 61 -12.88 -9.85 -8.54
C VAL A 61 -14.01 -10.72 -9.08
N GLY A 62 -14.47 -10.48 -10.31
CA GLY A 62 -15.53 -11.26 -10.96
C GLY A 62 -16.83 -11.27 -10.15
N GLN A 63 -17.18 -12.44 -9.63
CA GLN A 63 -18.38 -12.68 -8.80
C GLN A 63 -18.05 -13.00 -7.34
N GLU A 64 -16.78 -12.86 -6.91
CA GLU A 64 -16.40 -13.07 -5.52
C GLU A 64 -17.08 -12.03 -4.62
N THR A 65 -17.61 -12.48 -3.48
CA THR A 65 -18.37 -11.66 -2.53
C THR A 65 -17.73 -11.60 -1.15
N ARG A 66 -16.75 -12.46 -0.86
CA ARG A 66 -16.03 -12.48 0.41
C ARG A 66 -14.99 -11.37 0.43
N PRO A 67 -15.08 -10.37 1.33
CA PRO A 67 -14.20 -9.20 1.30
C PRO A 67 -12.70 -9.51 1.35
N LEU A 68 -12.29 -10.47 2.18
CA LEU A 68 -10.89 -10.88 2.28
C LEU A 68 -10.36 -11.46 0.97
N GLU A 69 -11.18 -12.24 0.25
CA GLU A 69 -10.78 -12.83 -1.02
C GLU A 69 -10.71 -11.77 -2.12
N GLN A 70 -11.66 -10.83 -2.16
CA GLN A 70 -11.58 -9.68 -3.06
C GLN A 70 -10.29 -8.88 -2.82
N VAL A 71 -9.94 -8.63 -1.56
CA VAL A 71 -8.68 -7.95 -1.18
C VAL A 71 -7.45 -8.71 -1.66
N ARG A 72 -7.41 -10.05 -1.47
CA ARG A 72 -6.31 -10.90 -1.94
C ARG A 72 -6.16 -10.84 -3.47
N MET A 73 -7.27 -10.97 -4.20
CA MET A 73 -7.29 -10.91 -5.66
C MET A 73 -6.79 -9.56 -6.18
N LEU A 74 -7.22 -8.47 -5.55
CA LEU A 74 -6.76 -7.12 -5.90
C LEU A 74 -5.27 -6.93 -5.58
N ALA A 75 -4.80 -7.39 -4.42
CA ALA A 75 -3.39 -7.28 -4.05
C ALA A 75 -2.49 -8.10 -5.00
N GLU A 76 -2.92 -9.30 -5.39
CA GLU A 76 -2.24 -10.13 -6.37
C GLU A 76 -2.20 -9.46 -7.76
N PHE A 77 -3.31 -8.88 -8.21
CA PHE A 77 -3.36 -8.09 -9.43
C PHE A 77 -2.32 -6.96 -9.42
N ILE A 78 -2.23 -6.19 -8.33
CA ILE A 78 -1.24 -5.10 -8.23
C ILE A 78 0.19 -5.64 -8.35
N ALA A 79 0.52 -6.69 -7.58
CA ALA A 79 1.87 -7.25 -7.57
C ALA A 79 2.28 -7.83 -8.92
N ARG A 80 1.33 -8.44 -9.66
CA ARG A 80 1.58 -9.11 -10.93
C ARG A 80 1.55 -8.16 -12.13
N ASP A 81 0.49 -7.37 -12.24
CA ASP A 81 0.17 -6.57 -13.45
C ASP A 81 0.70 -5.14 -13.37
N ILE A 82 1.02 -4.65 -12.16
CA ILE A 82 1.65 -3.35 -11.94
C ILE A 82 2.93 -3.54 -11.10
N PRO A 83 3.91 -4.34 -11.59
CA PRO A 83 5.11 -4.68 -10.83
C PRO A 83 5.86 -3.46 -10.31
N TRP A 84 6.56 -3.66 -9.20
CA TRP A 84 7.32 -2.62 -8.54
C TRP A 84 8.37 -1.99 -9.48
N ALA A 85 8.62 -0.69 -9.31
CA ALA A 85 9.52 0.13 -10.13
C ALA A 85 10.93 -0.46 -10.36
N GLY A 86 11.44 -1.33 -9.47
CA GLY A 86 12.72 -2.02 -9.72
C GLY A 86 12.71 -2.95 -10.92
N TYR A 87 11.56 -3.54 -11.28
CA TYR A 87 11.45 -4.33 -12.52
C TYR A 87 11.54 -3.44 -13.77
N HIS A 88 11.13 -2.18 -13.70
CA HIS A 88 11.35 -1.23 -14.78
C HIS A 88 12.83 -0.96 -14.98
N GLU A 89 13.57 -0.69 -13.90
CA GLU A 89 15.03 -0.50 -13.93
C GLU A 89 15.74 -1.74 -14.48
N GLN A 90 15.35 -2.93 -14.05
CA GLN A 90 15.90 -4.17 -14.56
C GLN A 90 15.65 -4.37 -16.07
N ARG A 91 14.42 -4.13 -16.53
CA ARG A 91 14.00 -4.41 -17.91
C ARG A 91 14.49 -3.37 -18.91
N LEU A 92 14.51 -2.10 -18.52
CA LEU A 92 14.79 -0.98 -19.42
C LEU A 92 16.16 -0.32 -19.17
N GLY A 93 16.83 -0.68 -18.08
CA GLY A 93 18.18 -0.18 -17.76
C GLY A 93 18.22 1.22 -17.15
N PHE A 94 17.06 1.81 -16.81
CA PHE A 94 16.99 3.10 -16.12
C PHE A 94 15.85 3.16 -15.12
N LYS A 95 16.05 3.98 -14.07
CA LYS A 95 15.08 4.14 -12.99
C LYS A 95 13.78 4.75 -13.48
N LEU A 96 12.66 4.19 -13.05
CA LEU A 96 11.36 4.82 -13.20
C LEU A 96 11.39 6.16 -12.43
N PRO A 97 10.99 7.29 -13.04
CA PRO A 97 10.90 8.55 -12.30
C PRO A 97 10.00 8.40 -11.06
N ALA A 98 10.37 9.02 -9.94
CA ALA A 98 9.65 8.88 -8.67
C ALA A 98 8.60 9.98 -8.44
N ASP A 99 8.47 10.90 -9.40
CA ASP A 99 7.69 12.13 -9.37
C ASP A 99 6.73 12.20 -10.58
N ARG A 100 6.20 11.05 -11.02
CA ARG A 100 5.38 10.97 -12.25
C ARG A 100 4.03 11.66 -12.14
N ASP A 101 3.51 11.83 -10.92
CA ASP A 101 2.21 12.47 -10.63
C ASP A 101 1.06 11.91 -11.48
N LEU A 102 1.06 10.60 -11.70
CA LEU A 102 0.06 9.94 -12.53
C LEU A 102 -1.25 9.74 -11.76
N THR A 103 -2.37 9.71 -12.49
CA THR A 103 -3.65 9.19 -11.99
C THR A 103 -3.58 7.67 -11.85
N GLU A 104 -4.51 7.07 -11.09
CA GLU A 104 -4.52 5.61 -10.90
C GLU A 104 -4.72 4.85 -12.21
N GLU A 105 -5.54 5.36 -13.11
CA GLU A 105 -5.72 4.81 -14.46
C GLU A 105 -4.41 4.86 -15.27
N ALA A 106 -3.70 5.99 -15.22
CA ALA A 106 -2.42 6.14 -15.92
C ALA A 106 -1.31 5.28 -15.30
N ILE A 107 -1.36 5.03 -13.98
CA ILE A 107 -0.47 4.09 -13.30
C ILE A 107 -0.71 2.66 -13.84
N ILE A 108 -1.98 2.22 -13.90
CA ILE A 108 -2.36 0.91 -14.46
C ILE A 108 -1.87 0.79 -15.91
N GLU A 109 -2.12 1.80 -16.74
CA GLU A 109 -1.68 1.82 -18.14
C GLU A 109 -0.15 1.75 -18.30
N SER A 110 0.60 2.39 -17.38
CA SER A 110 2.07 2.40 -17.43
C SER A 110 2.71 1.03 -17.11
N GLY A 111 1.99 0.13 -16.43
CA GLY A 111 2.46 -1.22 -16.10
C GLY A 111 3.60 -1.31 -15.09
N PHE A 112 4.04 -0.21 -14.47
CA PHE A 112 5.02 -0.19 -13.40
C PHE A 112 4.71 0.91 -12.40
N ALA A 113 5.04 0.69 -11.13
CA ALA A 113 4.74 1.67 -10.09
C ALA A 113 5.67 1.60 -8.88
N TRP A 114 5.89 2.76 -8.24
CA TRP A 114 6.44 2.83 -6.90
C TRP A 114 5.40 2.38 -5.87
N CYS A 115 5.85 2.02 -4.66
CA CYS A 115 4.95 1.46 -3.64
C CYS A 115 3.78 2.39 -3.26
N ASN A 116 4.00 3.72 -3.27
CA ASN A 116 2.95 4.72 -3.04
C ASN A 116 1.92 4.76 -4.18
N GLU A 117 2.36 4.66 -5.43
CA GLU A 117 1.50 4.60 -6.60
C GLU A 117 0.68 3.29 -6.61
N GLN A 118 1.31 2.16 -6.29
CA GLN A 118 0.63 0.88 -6.12
C GLN A 118 -0.43 0.94 -5.01
N ALA A 119 -0.10 1.55 -3.87
CA ALA A 119 -1.03 1.71 -2.74
C ALA A 119 -2.25 2.56 -3.11
N ARG A 120 -2.06 3.64 -3.89
CA ARG A 120 -3.16 4.47 -4.41
C ARG A 120 -4.10 3.67 -5.30
N VAL A 121 -3.55 2.95 -6.29
CA VAL A 121 -4.36 2.09 -7.17
C VAL A 121 -5.12 1.05 -6.35
N PHE A 122 -4.44 0.38 -5.41
CA PHE A 122 -5.06 -0.62 -4.54
C PHE A 122 -6.20 -0.03 -3.69
N CYS A 123 -5.99 1.14 -3.07
CA CYS A 123 -7.04 1.82 -2.32
C CYS A 123 -8.22 2.19 -3.21
N CYS A 124 -7.95 2.66 -4.42
CA CYS A 124 -8.98 2.93 -5.41
C CYS A 124 -9.83 1.70 -5.76
N LEU A 125 -9.19 0.58 -6.09
CA LEU A 125 -9.88 -0.65 -6.47
C LEU A 125 -10.66 -1.26 -5.30
N THR A 126 -10.13 -1.23 -4.08
CA THR A 126 -10.84 -1.71 -2.88
C THR A 126 -12.09 -0.89 -2.60
N GLN A 127 -12.04 0.43 -2.73
CA GLN A 127 -13.20 1.29 -2.52
C GLN A 127 -14.27 1.11 -3.61
N VAL A 128 -13.86 0.88 -4.86
CA VAL A 128 -14.75 0.53 -5.97
C VAL A 128 -15.55 -0.74 -5.67
N VAL A 129 -14.96 -1.73 -5.01
CA VAL A 129 -15.66 -2.97 -4.62
C VAL A 129 -16.36 -2.88 -3.25
N GLY A 130 -16.44 -1.69 -2.67
CA GLY A 130 -17.18 -1.49 -1.43
C GLY A 130 -16.38 -1.75 -0.15
N ILE A 131 -15.05 -1.68 -0.20
CA ILE A 131 -14.16 -1.90 0.96
C ILE A 131 -13.41 -0.61 1.29
N VAL A 132 -13.58 -0.12 2.52
CA VAL A 132 -12.87 1.08 3.00
C VAL A 132 -11.38 0.77 3.09
N SER A 133 -10.55 1.69 2.60
CA SER A 133 -9.11 1.54 2.61
C SER A 133 -8.39 2.87 2.84
N ARG A 134 -7.12 2.79 3.24
CA ARG A 134 -6.24 3.93 3.48
C ARG A 134 -4.79 3.59 3.20
N LEU A 135 -3.98 4.62 2.98
CA LEU A 135 -2.54 4.49 2.81
C LEU A 135 -1.87 4.40 4.19
N VAL A 136 -0.83 3.58 4.26
CA VAL A 136 0.05 3.49 5.44
C VAL A 136 1.50 3.67 5.00
N PHE A 137 2.10 4.74 5.49
CA PHE A 137 3.52 5.05 5.34
C PHE A 137 4.29 4.38 6.47
N ALA A 138 5.13 3.41 6.11
CA ALA A 138 5.95 2.66 7.04
C ALA A 138 7.41 3.08 6.89
N SER A 139 8.10 3.23 8.02
CA SER A 139 9.54 3.47 8.06
C SER A 139 10.15 2.78 9.27
N ASN A 140 11.43 2.42 9.17
CA ASN A 140 12.14 1.93 10.34
C ASN A 140 12.43 3.07 11.34
N ILE A 141 12.77 2.74 12.60
CA ILE A 141 13.12 3.71 13.66
C ILE A 141 14.19 4.71 13.19
N ALA A 142 15.18 4.23 12.44
CA ALA A 142 16.27 5.06 11.94
C ALA A 142 15.89 5.93 10.72
N LYS A 143 14.65 5.82 10.22
CA LYS A 143 14.11 6.47 9.01
C LYS A 143 15.06 6.35 7.81
N ARG A 144 15.75 5.21 7.69
CA ARG A 144 16.72 4.92 6.63
C ARG A 144 16.07 4.41 5.36
N TYR A 145 14.87 3.86 5.47
CA TYR A 145 14.04 3.45 4.35
C TYR A 145 12.57 3.64 4.69
N GLY A 146 11.79 3.90 3.65
CA GLY A 146 10.34 4.00 3.71
C GLY A 146 9.70 2.97 2.79
N HIS A 147 8.47 2.60 3.11
CA HIS A 147 7.61 1.78 2.29
C HIS A 147 6.17 2.29 2.43
N VAL A 148 5.36 2.10 1.40
CA VAL A 148 3.94 2.46 1.46
C VAL A 148 3.13 1.21 1.20
N ILE A 149 2.35 0.84 2.20
CA ILE A 149 1.38 -0.25 2.12
C ILE A 149 -0.04 0.32 2.25
N SER A 150 -1.02 -0.55 2.26
CA SER A 150 -2.42 -0.16 2.47
C SER A 150 -3.00 -0.86 3.70
N GLU A 151 -4.05 -0.27 4.24
CA GLU A 151 -4.93 -0.92 5.21
C GLU A 151 -6.35 -0.93 4.67
N VAL A 152 -7.06 -2.03 4.90
CA VAL A 152 -8.47 -2.20 4.53
C VAL A 152 -9.30 -2.54 5.76
N LEU A 153 -10.52 -2.01 5.84
CA LEU A 153 -11.45 -2.31 6.93
C LEU A 153 -12.32 -3.52 6.54
N LEU A 154 -12.12 -4.63 7.23
CA LEU A 154 -12.92 -5.85 7.13
C LEU A 154 -13.86 -5.97 8.34
N PRO A 155 -14.85 -6.88 8.32
CA PRO A 155 -15.74 -7.10 9.47
C PRO A 155 -14.97 -7.42 10.77
N ASP A 156 -13.84 -8.13 10.66
CA ASP A 156 -13.01 -8.54 11.79
C ASP A 156 -11.97 -7.49 12.20
N GLY A 157 -11.94 -6.34 11.52
CA GLY A 157 -11.05 -5.22 11.81
C GLY A 157 -10.17 -4.81 10.64
N TRP A 158 -9.14 -4.02 10.96
CA TRP A 158 -8.21 -3.50 9.96
C TRP A 158 -7.18 -4.56 9.57
N LEU A 159 -7.07 -4.80 8.27
CA LEU A 159 -6.06 -5.66 7.66
C LEU A 159 -5.02 -4.80 6.95
N ALA A 160 -3.76 -4.95 7.34
CA ALA A 160 -2.64 -4.46 6.54
C ALA A 160 -2.44 -5.34 5.30
N VAL A 161 -2.10 -4.70 4.19
CA VAL A 161 -1.84 -5.33 2.90
C VAL A 161 -0.63 -4.68 2.26
N ASP A 162 0.43 -5.45 2.04
CA ASP A 162 1.55 -5.02 1.21
C ASP A 162 1.25 -5.38 -0.25
N GLN A 163 0.59 -4.47 -0.94
CA GLN A 163 0.18 -4.64 -2.33
C GLN A 163 1.37 -4.78 -3.30
N SER A 164 2.56 -4.29 -2.93
CA SER A 164 3.78 -4.48 -3.74
C SER A 164 4.18 -5.95 -3.83
N PHE A 165 3.77 -6.76 -2.84
CA PHE A 165 4.04 -8.19 -2.74
C PHE A 165 2.80 -9.07 -2.82
N GLY A 166 1.60 -8.49 -2.98
CA GLY A 166 0.35 -9.23 -2.90
C GLY A 166 0.13 -9.87 -1.52
N PHE A 167 0.77 -9.34 -0.46
CA PHE A 167 0.83 -9.99 0.84
C PHE A 167 -0.20 -9.39 1.81
N CYS A 168 -1.12 -10.23 2.28
CA CYS A 168 -2.09 -9.85 3.33
C CYS A 168 -1.59 -10.32 4.70
N PHE A 169 -1.50 -9.41 5.67
CA PHE A 169 -1.02 -9.74 7.01
C PHE A 169 -2.11 -10.44 7.82
N VAL A 170 -2.17 -11.77 7.70
CA VAL A 170 -3.08 -12.65 8.44
C VAL A 170 -2.25 -13.64 9.24
N ALA A 171 -2.49 -13.72 10.55
CA ALA A 171 -1.80 -14.65 11.44
C ALA A 171 -2.80 -15.31 12.40
N SER A 172 -2.72 -16.63 12.52
CA SER A 172 -3.64 -17.42 13.37
C SER A 172 -5.11 -17.10 13.11
N GLU A 173 -5.50 -17.07 11.83
CA GLU A 173 -6.87 -16.74 11.36
C GLU A 173 -7.35 -15.32 11.70
N ARG A 174 -6.48 -14.45 12.21
CA ARG A 174 -6.79 -13.05 12.53
C ARG A 174 -6.15 -12.10 11.52
N VAL A 175 -6.90 -11.06 11.15
CA VAL A 175 -6.39 -9.92 10.39
C VAL A 175 -5.49 -9.06 11.26
N ILE A 176 -4.32 -8.68 10.75
CA ILE A 176 -3.32 -7.90 11.47
C ILE A 176 -3.30 -6.50 10.88
N CYS A 177 -3.57 -5.50 11.71
CA CYS A 177 -3.43 -4.11 11.30
C CYS A 177 -1.95 -3.70 11.27
N ALA A 178 -1.62 -2.62 10.58
CA ALA A 178 -0.24 -2.19 10.35
C ALA A 178 0.52 -1.96 11.66
N ALA A 179 -0.13 -1.37 12.67
CA ALA A 179 0.47 -1.17 13.99
C ALA A 179 0.87 -2.50 14.67
N ASP A 180 0.10 -3.57 14.46
CA ASP A 180 0.37 -4.86 15.07
C ASP A 180 1.47 -5.63 14.35
N ILE A 181 1.85 -5.28 13.12
CA ILE A 181 2.97 -5.94 12.39
C ILE A 181 4.25 -5.90 13.22
N TYR A 182 4.52 -4.78 13.89
CA TYR A 182 5.71 -4.64 14.74
C TYR A 182 5.42 -4.91 16.22
N HIS A 183 4.28 -4.44 16.74
CA HIS A 183 3.99 -4.45 18.18
C HIS A 183 3.42 -5.77 18.71
N ASP A 184 2.80 -6.59 17.86
CA ASP A 184 2.34 -7.92 18.25
C ASP A 184 3.46 -8.96 18.00
N VAL A 185 4.12 -9.35 19.08
CA VAL A 185 5.26 -10.27 19.05
C VAL A 185 4.91 -11.60 18.41
N GLU A 186 3.71 -12.12 18.67
CA GLU A 186 3.31 -13.43 18.16
C GLU A 186 2.93 -13.36 16.68
N ALA A 187 2.14 -12.35 16.28
CA ALA A 187 1.83 -12.13 14.87
C ALA A 187 3.12 -11.93 14.06
N ARG A 188 4.04 -11.11 14.56
CA ARG A 188 5.34 -10.87 13.94
C ARG A 188 6.16 -12.16 13.78
N ARG A 189 6.22 -13.00 14.83
CA ARG A 189 6.91 -14.29 14.79
C ARG A 189 6.35 -15.20 13.69
N LEU A 190 5.02 -15.21 13.51
CA LEU A 190 4.34 -16.03 12.51
C LEU A 190 4.52 -15.48 11.08
N LEU A 191 4.54 -14.16 10.91
CA LEU A 191 4.60 -13.49 9.60
C LEU A 191 6.03 -13.37 9.05
N ALA A 192 7.04 -13.24 9.93
CA ALA A 192 8.41 -12.97 9.53
C ALA A 192 9.01 -13.99 8.55
N PRO A 193 8.81 -15.32 8.69
CA PRO A 193 9.37 -16.28 7.74
C PRO A 193 8.81 -16.12 6.32
N ALA A 194 7.49 -15.91 6.19
CA ALA A 194 6.84 -15.76 4.89
C ALA A 194 7.24 -14.44 4.23
N TYR A 195 7.20 -13.34 4.97
CA TYR A 195 7.57 -12.02 4.46
C TYR A 195 9.07 -11.93 4.12
N GLY A 196 9.92 -12.54 4.94
CA GLY A 196 11.35 -12.65 4.68
C GLY A 196 11.66 -13.45 3.41
N ARG A 197 10.91 -14.53 3.15
CA ARG A 197 11.05 -15.32 1.92
C ARG A 197 10.74 -14.49 0.67
N ILE A 198 9.65 -13.72 0.68
CA ILE A 198 9.29 -12.80 -0.41
C ILE A 198 10.43 -11.79 -0.68
N CYS A 199 11.02 -11.23 0.37
CA CYS A 199 12.15 -10.30 0.22
C CYS A 199 13.39 -10.99 -0.40
N VAL A 200 13.70 -12.22 0.02
CA VAL A 200 14.80 -13.02 -0.55
C VAL A 200 14.55 -13.32 -2.02
N ASP A 201 13.32 -13.73 -2.38
CA ASP A 201 12.94 -14.04 -3.75
C ASP A 201 13.05 -12.78 -4.64
N LEU A 202 12.57 -11.63 -4.16
CA LEU A 202 12.72 -10.34 -4.85
C LEU A 202 14.20 -9.98 -5.10
N ILE A 203 15.08 -10.20 -4.12
CA ILE A 203 16.52 -9.97 -4.28
C ILE A 203 17.11 -10.93 -5.31
N GLY A 204 16.67 -12.19 -5.32
CA GLY A 204 17.08 -13.17 -6.32
C GLY A 204 16.68 -12.77 -7.73
N GLU A 205 15.47 -12.24 -7.89
CA GLU A 205 14.92 -11.83 -9.18
C GLU A 205 15.54 -10.53 -9.71
N LEU A 206 15.60 -9.47 -8.89
CA LEU A 206 16.06 -8.14 -9.32
C LEU A 206 17.55 -7.91 -9.14
N GLY A 207 18.20 -8.70 -8.29
CA GLY A 207 19.58 -8.52 -7.89
C GLY A 207 19.77 -7.43 -6.83
N ARG A 208 20.80 -7.61 -6.01
CA ARG A 208 21.11 -6.73 -4.86
C ARG A 208 21.40 -5.27 -5.24
N ALA A 209 21.90 -5.00 -6.45
CA ALA A 209 22.19 -3.65 -6.90
C ALA A 209 20.91 -2.77 -6.99
N ILE A 210 19.85 -3.32 -7.58
CA ILE A 210 18.57 -2.60 -7.71
C ILE A 210 17.89 -2.50 -6.34
N THR A 211 17.79 -3.63 -5.62
CA THR A 211 17.04 -3.66 -4.35
C THR A 211 17.70 -2.80 -3.26
N SER A 212 19.03 -2.78 -3.15
CA SER A 212 19.70 -1.97 -2.12
C SER A 212 19.54 -0.45 -2.32
N THR A 213 19.39 0.02 -3.56
CA THR A 213 19.26 1.45 -3.86
C THR A 213 17.82 1.93 -3.84
N SER A 214 16.88 1.08 -4.23
CA SER A 214 15.49 1.50 -4.48
C SER A 214 14.49 0.84 -3.51
N PHE A 215 14.86 -0.23 -2.79
CA PHE A 215 14.00 -0.91 -1.81
C PHE A 215 14.78 -1.53 -0.64
N THR A 216 15.49 -0.70 0.11
CA THR A 216 16.41 -1.16 1.17
C THR A 216 15.74 -2.03 2.24
N MET A 217 14.42 -1.87 2.48
CA MET A 217 13.65 -2.73 3.39
C MET A 217 13.78 -4.21 3.05
N ALA A 218 13.69 -4.58 1.76
CA ALA A 218 13.80 -5.97 1.31
C ALA A 218 15.18 -6.55 1.60
N THR A 219 16.21 -5.70 1.71
CA THR A 219 17.59 -6.12 2.01
C THR A 219 17.94 -6.14 3.50
N SER A 220 17.01 -5.77 4.37
CA SER A 220 17.17 -5.83 5.83
C SER A 220 17.15 -7.28 6.32
N ASP A 221 17.93 -7.59 7.36
CA ASP A 221 17.86 -8.89 8.05
C ASP A 221 16.49 -9.12 8.70
N THR A 222 15.82 -8.02 9.05
CA THR A 222 14.49 -7.98 9.68
C THR A 222 13.58 -7.01 8.91
N PRO A 223 13.04 -7.40 7.74
CA PRO A 223 12.23 -6.50 6.91
C PRO A 223 11.01 -5.91 7.65
N LEU A 224 10.42 -6.68 8.58
CA LEU A 224 9.28 -6.22 9.39
C LEU A 224 9.64 -5.08 10.39
N ASP A 225 10.92 -4.78 10.62
CA ASP A 225 11.31 -3.58 11.38
C ASP A 225 10.97 -2.29 10.61
N GLY A 226 10.67 -2.39 9.31
CA GLY A 226 10.13 -1.30 8.51
C GLY A 226 8.79 -0.77 8.97
N PHE A 227 8.07 -1.50 9.83
CA PHE A 227 6.76 -1.11 10.36
C PHE A 227 6.81 -0.54 11.78
N THR A 228 8.00 -0.12 12.24
CA THR A 228 8.19 0.47 13.58
C THR A 228 7.63 1.88 13.71
N ASN A 229 7.69 2.67 12.64
CA ASN A 229 7.13 4.00 12.59
C ASN A 229 6.11 4.09 11.45
N LEU A 230 4.87 4.42 11.81
CA LEU A 230 3.73 4.40 10.91
C LEU A 230 3.09 5.77 10.80
N GLY A 231 2.71 6.13 9.57
CA GLY A 231 1.87 7.25 9.23
C GLY A 231 0.63 6.78 8.49
N PHE A 232 -0.56 7.27 8.83
CA PHE A 232 -1.81 6.90 8.18
C PHE A 232 -2.35 8.07 7.38
N CYS A 233 -2.75 7.86 6.13
CA CYS A 233 -3.38 8.87 5.30
C CYS A 233 -4.70 8.33 4.74
N ASN A 234 -5.80 9.00 5.07
CA ASN A 234 -7.06 8.74 4.39
C ASN A 234 -6.90 9.05 2.89
N TYR A 235 -7.33 8.12 2.05
CA TYR A 235 -7.27 8.27 0.61
C TYR A 235 -8.63 7.92 0.07
N PHE A 236 -9.38 8.91 -0.42
CA PHE A 236 -10.77 8.72 -0.84
C PHE A 236 -10.86 8.83 -2.35
N VAL A 237 -11.43 7.81 -2.99
CA VAL A 237 -11.80 7.88 -4.39
C VAL A 237 -12.90 8.93 -4.55
N ARG A 238 -12.64 9.90 -5.43
CA ARG A 238 -13.65 10.82 -5.94
C ARG A 238 -13.92 10.44 -7.38
#